data_AF-A0AA35SJQ0-F1
#
_entry.id   AF-A0AA35SJQ0-F1
#
_cell.length_a   1.000
_cell.length_b   1.000
_cell.length_c   1.000
_cell.angle_alpha   90.00
_cell.angle_beta   90.00
_cell.angle_gamma   90.00
#
_symmetry.space_group_name_H-M   'P 1'
#
loop_
_entity.id
_entity.type
_entity.pdbx_description
1 polymer ?
#
loop_
_entity_poly.entity_id
_entity_poly.type
_entity_poly.pdbx_seq_one_letter_code
_entity_poly.pdbx_strand_id
1 'polypeptide(L)'
;MPLSVARELDCEWVVGRCKSYLERGDKHGAKAWILTARSLFPGDFSVQYEAFCLHMSCEELKEAAMALTDLFNVFPREAQLQSCLTGLVEALLTPPTTDDPQEKVTAQKKLLFNQLPANVQKSVLLHAAADENGGVLRQCKVWLVIIKLFPDMVKTLGLDAYDLLSKEQSTAVMADNQSRELLVCEVIPLLLASPEIRLELPVVRSSGQSTTLKTSHLCQWLESVASFYTTVTSQALLGGRGHKCAGKVGWDQLHQLLMRTAEKCGWREVILSNQIGPHLFCPRECCSNMLNLELASCPSTLFIYLSL
;
A
#
# COMPACT_ATOMS: atom_id res chain seq x y z
N MET A 1 45.88 6.77 23.10
CA MET A 1 44.62 6.60 22.33
C MET A 1 43.48 6.36 23.31
N PRO A 2 42.30 6.94 23.12
CA PRO A 2 41.13 6.60 23.93
C PRO A 2 40.77 5.12 23.72
N LEU A 3 40.43 4.42 24.81
CA LEU A 3 40.07 2.99 24.77
C LEU A 3 38.87 2.68 23.84
N SER A 4 37.98 3.65 23.61
CA SER A 4 36.85 3.52 22.68
C SER A 4 37.31 3.41 21.22
N VAL A 5 38.28 4.22 20.81
CA VAL A 5 38.80 4.26 19.43
C VAL A 5 39.59 2.99 19.09
N ALA A 6 40.34 2.46 20.06
CA ALA A 6 41.02 1.17 19.88
C ALA A 6 40.02 0.02 19.70
N ARG A 7 38.93 0.03 20.47
CA ARG A 7 37.87 -0.98 20.40
C ARG A 7 37.07 -0.93 19.10
N GLU A 8 36.83 0.26 18.56
CA GLU A 8 36.19 0.46 17.24
C GLU A 8 37.08 -0.05 16.10
N LEU A 9 38.39 0.22 16.15
CA LEU A 9 39.33 -0.31 15.16
C LEU A 9 39.43 -1.84 15.20
N ASP A 10 39.34 -2.43 16.40
CA ASP A 10 39.33 -3.89 16.57
C ASP A 10 38.03 -4.52 16.05
N CYS A 11 36.87 -3.87 16.23
CA CYS A 11 35.59 -4.40 15.73
C CYS A 11 35.51 -4.35 14.20
N GLU A 12 35.92 -3.23 13.60
CA GLU A 12 35.98 -3.07 12.13
C GLU A 12 36.94 -4.08 11.50
N TRP A 13 38.08 -4.36 12.14
CA TRP A 13 39.04 -5.33 11.64
C TRP A 13 38.48 -6.75 11.60
N VAL A 14 37.80 -7.20 12.67
CA VAL A 14 37.19 -8.54 12.72
C VAL A 14 36.05 -8.65 11.70
N VAL A 15 35.23 -7.61 11.53
CA VAL A 15 34.20 -7.55 10.48
C VAL A 15 34.83 -7.60 9.08
N GLY A 16 35.95 -6.90 8.86
CA GLY A 16 36.71 -6.94 7.61
C GLY A 16 37.23 -8.34 7.28
N ARG A 17 37.63 -9.13 8.28
CA ARG A 17 37.98 -10.55 8.08
C ARG A 17 36.79 -11.35 7.58
N CYS A 18 35.62 -11.22 8.20
CA CYS A 18 34.40 -11.91 7.76
C CYS A 18 34.10 -11.65 6.27
N LYS A 19 34.16 -10.38 5.84
CA LYS A 19 33.93 -9.97 4.44
C LYS A 19 34.93 -10.59 3.47
N SER A 20 36.21 -10.62 3.82
CA SER A 20 37.24 -11.21 2.95
C SER A 20 37.05 -12.73 2.75
N TYR A 21 36.53 -13.44 3.75
CA TYR A 21 36.18 -14.86 3.60
C TYR A 21 34.95 -15.07 2.72
N LEU A 22 33.94 -14.18 2.81
CA LEU A 22 32.80 -14.18 1.91
C LEU A 22 33.20 -13.94 0.45
N GLU A 23 34.08 -12.99 0.19
CA GLU A 23 34.60 -12.70 -1.16
C GLU A 23 35.31 -13.92 -1.78
N ARG A 24 35.94 -14.75 -0.94
CA ARG A 24 36.60 -16.00 -1.35
C ARG A 24 35.63 -17.19 -1.46
N GLY A 25 34.35 -16.99 -1.16
CA GLY A 25 33.32 -18.04 -1.18
C GLY A 25 33.31 -18.95 0.04
N ASP A 26 34.13 -18.70 1.06
CA ASP A 26 34.19 -19.50 2.29
C ASP A 26 33.16 -19.02 3.32
N LYS A 27 31.93 -19.53 3.16
CA LYS A 27 30.80 -19.24 4.07
C LYS A 27 31.06 -19.72 5.50
N HIS A 28 31.78 -20.82 5.69
CA HIS A 28 32.03 -21.38 7.02
C HIS A 28 33.09 -20.55 7.77
N GLY A 29 34.16 -20.15 7.09
CA GLY A 29 35.16 -19.23 7.64
C GLY A 29 34.54 -17.88 8.02
N ALA A 30 33.69 -17.32 7.17
CA ALA A 30 32.96 -16.09 7.48
C ALA A 30 32.07 -16.23 8.74
N LYS A 31 31.35 -17.35 8.86
CA LYS A 31 30.54 -17.66 10.06
C LYS A 31 31.37 -17.80 11.33
N ALA A 32 32.54 -18.44 11.25
CA ALA A 32 33.43 -18.54 12.41
C ALA A 32 33.93 -17.16 12.87
N TRP A 33 34.28 -16.30 11.91
CA TRP A 33 34.70 -14.92 12.20
C TRP A 33 33.57 -14.09 12.81
N ILE A 34 32.35 -14.17 12.29
CA ILE A 34 31.24 -13.41 12.87
C ILE A 34 30.86 -13.93 14.26
N LEU A 35 30.92 -15.24 14.50
CA LEU A 35 30.67 -15.83 15.81
C LEU A 35 31.70 -15.31 16.84
N THR A 36 32.96 -15.22 16.41
CA THR A 36 34.04 -14.64 17.21
C THR A 36 33.77 -13.16 17.50
N ALA A 37 33.39 -12.39 16.47
CA ALA A 37 33.05 -10.98 16.61
C ALA A 37 31.91 -10.76 17.62
N ARG A 38 30.83 -11.54 17.52
CA ARG A 38 29.67 -11.46 18.44
C ARG A 38 30.03 -11.85 19.87
N SER A 39 31.01 -12.72 20.05
CA SER A 39 31.50 -13.11 21.38
C SER A 39 32.34 -12.00 22.03
N LEU A 40 33.14 -11.29 21.23
CA LEU A 40 33.98 -10.17 21.69
C LEU A 40 33.19 -8.86 21.85
N PHE A 41 32.21 -8.62 20.99
CA PHE A 41 31.47 -7.37 20.88
C PHE A 41 29.95 -7.62 20.74
N PRO A 42 29.29 -8.24 21.74
CA PRO A 42 27.88 -8.62 21.64
C PRO A 42 26.91 -7.43 21.51
N GLY A 43 27.26 -6.26 22.04
CA GLY A 43 26.44 -5.06 22.01
C GLY A 43 26.76 -4.08 20.88
N ASP A 44 27.64 -4.45 19.95
CA ASP A 44 28.05 -3.58 18.86
C ASP A 44 27.13 -3.73 17.64
N PHE A 45 26.58 -2.60 17.16
CA PHE A 45 25.66 -2.60 16.02
C PHE A 45 26.33 -3.13 14.75
N SER A 46 27.56 -2.70 14.45
CA SER A 46 28.27 -3.09 13.22
C SER A 46 28.47 -4.60 13.15
N VAL A 47 28.80 -5.23 14.27
CA VAL A 47 28.95 -6.69 14.36
C VAL A 47 27.62 -7.43 14.19
N GLN A 48 26.55 -6.97 14.85
CA GLN A 48 25.23 -7.61 14.72
C GLN A 48 24.62 -7.40 13.33
N TYR A 49 24.83 -6.22 12.73
CA TYR A 49 24.38 -5.89 11.38
C TYR A 49 25.15 -6.70 10.33
N GLU A 50 26.45 -6.90 10.51
CA GLU A 50 27.23 -7.77 9.63
C GLU A 50 26.78 -9.23 9.75
N ALA A 51 26.41 -9.71 10.94
CA ALA A 51 25.83 -11.05 11.09
C ALA A 51 24.53 -11.22 10.31
N PHE A 52 23.65 -10.21 10.34
CA PHE A 52 22.47 -10.18 9.49
C PHE A 52 22.83 -10.21 7.99
N CYS A 53 23.77 -9.37 7.54
CA CYS A 53 24.23 -9.36 6.15
C CYS A 53 24.80 -10.72 5.72
N LEU A 54 25.56 -11.38 6.60
CA LEU A 54 26.11 -12.71 6.35
C LEU A 54 25.00 -13.75 6.11
N HIS A 55 23.96 -13.77 6.95
CA HIS A 55 22.83 -14.67 6.76
C HIS A 55 22.10 -14.40 5.44
N MET A 56 21.97 -13.13 5.06
CA MET A 56 21.44 -12.74 3.74
C MET A 56 22.29 -13.24 2.58
N SER A 57 23.62 -13.12 2.66
CA SER A 57 24.55 -13.65 1.65
C SER A 57 24.60 -15.18 1.61
N CYS A 58 24.27 -15.84 2.71
CA CYS A 58 24.16 -17.29 2.78
C CYS A 58 22.79 -17.84 2.36
N GLU A 59 21.83 -16.98 2.02
CA GLU A 59 20.42 -17.32 1.72
C GLU A 59 19.67 -17.96 2.91
N GLU A 60 20.13 -17.70 4.13
CA GLU A 60 19.54 -18.19 5.39
C GLU A 60 18.47 -17.23 5.89
N LEU A 61 17.31 -17.25 5.23
CA LEU A 61 16.27 -16.24 5.43
C LEU A 61 15.66 -16.25 6.84
N LYS A 62 15.58 -17.42 7.50
CA LYS A 62 15.00 -17.53 8.85
C LYS A 62 15.92 -16.90 9.89
N GLU A 63 17.20 -17.22 9.80
CA GLU A 63 18.25 -16.70 10.66
C GLU A 63 18.44 -15.20 10.41
N ALA A 64 18.36 -14.76 9.15
CA ALA A 64 18.35 -13.34 8.80
C ALA A 64 17.15 -12.60 9.39
N ALA A 65 15.95 -13.19 9.35
CA ALA A 65 14.75 -12.59 9.94
C ALA A 65 14.84 -12.46 11.47
N MET A 66 15.39 -13.48 12.14
CA MET A 66 15.66 -13.42 13.59
C MET A 66 16.69 -12.34 13.91
N ALA A 67 17.82 -12.32 13.20
CA ALA A 67 18.86 -11.31 13.40
C ALA A 67 18.34 -9.88 13.14
N LEU A 68 17.51 -9.69 12.11
CA LEU A 68 16.89 -8.40 11.82
C LEU A 68 15.88 -7.99 12.90
N THR A 69 15.14 -8.95 13.45
CA THR A 69 14.22 -8.71 14.58
C THR A 69 14.99 -8.24 15.82
N ASP A 70 16.09 -8.92 16.15
CA ASP A 70 16.95 -8.55 17.27
C ASP A 70 17.56 -7.15 17.08
N LEU A 71 18.06 -6.86 15.87
CA LEU A 71 18.57 -5.53 15.51
C LEU A 71 17.52 -4.44 15.65
N PHE A 72 16.29 -4.70 15.20
CA PHE A 72 15.18 -3.75 15.32
C PHE A 72 14.82 -3.44 16.77
N ASN A 73 14.85 -4.45 17.64
CA ASN A 73 14.53 -4.28 19.05
C ASN A 73 15.64 -3.56 19.84
N VAL A 74 16.91 -3.84 19.52
CA VAL A 74 18.05 -3.31 20.28
C VAL A 74 18.55 -1.97 19.72
N PHE A 75 18.52 -1.77 18.40
CA PHE A 75 19.12 -0.61 17.71
C PHE A 75 18.13 0.11 16.77
N PRO A 76 16.94 0.51 17.23
CA PRO A 76 15.90 1.06 16.35
C PRO A 76 16.27 2.40 15.69
N ARG A 77 17.27 3.13 16.19
CA ARG A 77 17.63 4.47 15.70
C ARG A 77 18.79 4.49 14.71
N GLU A 78 19.40 3.34 14.43
CA GLU A 78 20.57 3.26 13.57
C GLU A 78 20.21 3.53 12.11
N ALA A 79 20.89 4.49 11.49
CA ALA A 79 20.58 4.95 10.13
C ALA A 79 20.74 3.84 9.08
N GLN A 80 21.74 2.97 9.25
CA GLN A 80 21.98 1.85 8.35
C GLN A 80 20.85 0.81 8.42
N LEU A 81 20.33 0.55 9.62
CA LEU A 81 19.17 -0.32 9.80
C LEU A 81 17.91 0.32 9.18
N GLN A 82 17.68 1.61 9.41
CA GLN A 82 16.54 2.33 8.83
C GLN A 82 16.57 2.33 7.29
N SER A 83 17.76 2.47 6.69
CA SER A 83 17.95 2.33 5.24
C SER A 83 17.62 0.91 4.76
N CYS A 84 18.05 -0.12 5.49
CA CYS A 84 17.71 -1.51 5.19
C CYS A 84 16.19 -1.77 5.24
N LEU A 85 15.52 -1.31 6.30
CA LEU A 85 14.08 -1.44 6.49
C LEU A 85 13.30 -0.68 5.41
N THR A 86 13.74 0.53 5.08
CA THR A 86 13.18 1.29 3.97
C THR A 86 13.31 0.51 2.66
N GLY A 87 14.47 -0.08 2.39
CA GLY A 87 14.70 -0.93 1.23
C GLY A 87 13.83 -2.21 1.19
N LEU A 88 13.42 -2.74 2.34
CA LEU A 88 12.44 -3.83 2.43
C LEU A 88 11.04 -3.35 2.05
N VAL A 89 10.62 -2.20 2.57
CA VAL A 89 9.31 -1.62 2.25
C VAL A 89 9.22 -1.24 0.78
N GLU A 90 10.25 -0.61 0.21
CA GLU A 90 10.30 -0.31 -1.23
C GLU A 90 10.21 -1.58 -2.07
N ALA A 91 10.88 -2.66 -1.65
CA ALA A 91 10.75 -3.94 -2.34
C ALA A 91 9.29 -4.43 -2.36
N LEU A 92 8.53 -4.25 -1.27
CA LEU A 92 7.10 -4.59 -1.22
C LEU A 92 6.24 -3.71 -2.13
N LEU A 93 6.58 -2.43 -2.27
CA LEU A 93 5.86 -1.48 -3.12
C LEU A 93 6.12 -1.72 -4.62
N THR A 94 7.30 -2.24 -4.98
CA THR A 94 7.68 -2.48 -6.38
C THR A 94 6.93 -3.71 -6.94
N PRO A 95 6.17 -3.53 -8.05
CA PRO A 95 5.50 -4.65 -8.71
C PRO A 95 6.51 -5.62 -9.31
N PRO A 96 6.17 -6.91 -9.48
CA PRO A 96 7.04 -7.87 -10.16
C PRO A 96 7.21 -7.43 -11.63
N THR A 97 8.43 -7.06 -12.00
CA THR A 97 8.83 -6.73 -13.38
C THR A 97 9.77 -7.80 -13.89
N THR A 98 9.41 -8.41 -15.02
CA THR A 98 10.09 -9.58 -15.61
C THR A 98 11.47 -9.32 -16.19
N ASP A 99 11.90 -8.06 -16.28
CA ASP A 99 13.12 -7.65 -17.01
C ASP A 99 14.20 -6.98 -16.12
N ASP A 100 14.04 -6.98 -14.79
CA ASP A 100 14.97 -6.27 -13.91
C ASP A 100 16.10 -7.19 -13.38
N PRO A 101 17.39 -6.89 -13.61
CA PRO A 101 18.50 -7.64 -13.01
C PRO A 101 18.48 -7.66 -11.47
N GLN A 102 17.74 -6.74 -10.82
CA GLN A 102 17.54 -6.74 -9.37
C GLN A 102 16.34 -7.56 -8.88
N GLU A 103 15.59 -8.24 -9.76
CA GLU A 103 14.40 -9.00 -9.37
C GLU A 103 14.70 -10.06 -8.30
N LYS A 104 15.83 -10.76 -8.41
CA LYS A 104 16.25 -11.76 -7.40
C LYS A 104 16.44 -11.13 -6.02
N VAL A 105 17.06 -9.95 -5.95
CA VAL A 105 17.30 -9.23 -4.69
C VAL A 105 15.97 -8.72 -4.11
N THR A 106 15.11 -8.16 -4.96
CA THR A 106 13.78 -7.70 -4.56
C THR A 106 12.90 -8.85 -4.07
N ALA A 107 12.93 -10.00 -4.75
CA ALA A 107 12.23 -11.21 -4.33
C ALA A 107 12.76 -11.74 -3.00
N GLN A 108 14.09 -11.76 -2.82
CA GLN A 108 14.72 -12.17 -1.56
C GLN A 108 14.30 -11.25 -0.40
N LYS A 109 14.25 -9.92 -0.62
CA LYS A 109 13.75 -8.95 0.37
C LYS A 109 12.28 -9.18 0.72
N LYS A 110 11.42 -9.46 -0.26
CA LYS A 110 10.01 -9.81 -0.02
C LYS A 110 9.89 -11.10 0.82
N LEU A 111 10.68 -12.12 0.50
CA LEU A 111 10.71 -13.37 1.26
C LEU A 111 11.21 -13.15 2.69
N LEU A 112 12.27 -12.36 2.88
CA LEU A 112 12.77 -12.00 4.20
C LEU A 112 11.68 -11.30 5.03
N PHE A 113 10.99 -10.32 4.45
CA PHE A 113 9.91 -9.61 5.12
C PHE A 113 8.83 -10.58 5.61
N ASN A 114 8.43 -11.55 4.77
CA ASN A 114 7.43 -12.55 5.12
C ASN A 114 7.89 -13.53 6.23
N GLN A 115 9.20 -13.67 6.48
CA GLN A 115 9.72 -14.47 7.59
C GLN A 115 9.78 -13.68 8.91
N LEU A 116 9.61 -12.36 8.89
CA LEU A 116 9.61 -11.54 10.10
C LEU A 116 8.35 -11.81 10.96
N PRO A 117 8.45 -11.70 12.30
CA PRO A 117 7.28 -11.73 13.16
C PRO A 117 6.26 -10.65 12.79
N ALA A 118 4.96 -10.97 12.89
CA ALA A 118 3.87 -10.08 12.46
C ALA A 118 3.88 -8.70 13.17
N ASN A 119 4.28 -8.66 14.43
CA ASN A 119 4.45 -7.41 15.18
C ASN A 119 5.57 -6.53 14.61
N VAL A 120 6.68 -7.13 14.17
CA VAL A 120 7.82 -6.43 13.56
C VAL A 120 7.46 -5.96 12.15
N GLN A 121 6.79 -6.81 11.36
CA GLN A 121 6.27 -6.41 10.04
C GLN A 121 5.39 -5.16 10.15
N LYS A 122 4.45 -5.17 11.10
CA LYS A 122 3.54 -4.04 11.35
C LYS A 122 4.29 -2.79 11.80
N SER A 123 5.23 -2.91 12.74
CA SER A 123 5.98 -1.74 13.22
C SER A 123 6.87 -1.14 12.14
N VAL A 124 7.56 -1.96 11.35
CA VAL A 124 8.40 -1.51 10.22
C VAL A 124 7.57 -0.75 9.20
N LEU A 125 6.40 -1.28 8.80
CA LEU A 125 5.52 -0.60 7.86
C LEU A 125 4.96 0.72 8.42
N LEU A 126 4.57 0.75 9.70
CA LEU A 126 4.08 1.97 10.34
C LEU A 126 5.17 3.04 10.44
N HIS A 127 6.41 2.66 10.75
CA HIS A 127 7.54 3.59 10.73
C HIS A 127 7.81 4.13 9.32
N ALA A 128 7.78 3.28 8.31
CA ALA A 128 7.95 3.72 6.92
C ALA A 128 6.81 4.64 6.45
N ALA A 129 5.58 4.44 6.95
CA ALA A 129 4.47 5.32 6.64
C ALA A 129 4.51 6.67 7.39
N ALA A 130 5.26 6.75 8.50
CA ALA A 130 5.47 7.99 9.24
C ALA A 130 6.62 8.84 8.69
N ASP A 131 7.40 8.31 7.74
CA ASP A 131 8.48 9.05 7.09
C ASP A 131 7.91 10.09 6.11
N GLU A 132 7.91 11.36 6.54
CA GLU A 132 7.37 12.50 5.79
C GLU A 132 8.13 12.77 4.48
N ASN A 133 9.36 12.24 4.33
CA ASN A 133 10.19 12.45 3.15
C ASN A 133 9.68 11.69 1.91
N GLY A 134 8.75 10.75 2.09
CA GLY A 134 8.24 9.88 1.04
C GLY A 134 7.19 10.49 0.10
N GLY A 135 6.57 11.60 0.50
CA GLY A 135 5.40 12.15 -0.18
C GLY A 135 4.12 11.35 0.06
N VAL A 136 2.98 12.01 -0.17
CA VAL A 136 1.62 11.50 0.11
C VAL A 136 1.34 10.17 -0.61
N LEU A 137 1.75 10.05 -1.88
CA LEU A 137 1.51 8.86 -2.68
C LEU A 137 2.22 7.62 -2.11
N ARG A 138 3.48 7.76 -1.67
CA ARG A 138 4.24 6.66 -1.06
C ARG A 138 3.62 6.24 0.26
N GLN A 139 3.27 7.21 1.09
CA GLN A 139 2.58 6.96 2.37
C GLN A 139 1.29 6.17 2.17
N CYS A 140 0.47 6.55 1.17
CA CYS A 140 -0.77 5.84 0.86
C CYS A 140 -0.51 4.42 0.32
N LYS A 141 0.51 4.22 -0.51
CA LYS A 141 0.90 2.87 -0.97
C LYS A 141 1.35 1.98 0.19
N VAL A 142 2.10 2.51 1.15
CA VAL A 142 2.48 1.76 2.36
C VAL A 142 1.25 1.43 3.20
N TRP A 143 0.33 2.37 3.42
CA TRP A 143 -0.95 2.11 4.11
C TRP A 143 -1.77 1.02 3.43
N LEU A 144 -1.83 1.00 2.10
CA LEU A 144 -2.50 -0.06 1.34
C LEU A 144 -1.86 -1.44 1.56
N VAL A 145 -0.53 -1.50 1.63
CA VAL A 145 0.18 -2.75 1.99
C VAL A 145 -0.15 -3.18 3.42
N ILE A 146 -0.14 -2.25 4.38
CA ILE A 146 -0.52 -2.53 5.77
C ILE A 146 -1.94 -3.09 5.84
N ILE A 147 -2.90 -2.47 5.15
CA ILE A 147 -4.30 -2.89 5.11
C ILE A 147 -4.45 -4.29 4.51
N LYS A 148 -3.73 -4.59 3.43
CA LYS A 148 -3.76 -5.92 2.78
C LYS A 148 -3.19 -7.02 3.68
N LEU A 149 -2.20 -6.70 4.52
CA LEU A 149 -1.58 -7.65 5.45
C LEU A 149 -2.31 -7.74 6.80
N PHE A 150 -2.88 -6.62 7.26
CA PHE A 150 -3.54 -6.45 8.55
C PHE A 150 -4.90 -5.75 8.35
N PRO A 151 -5.94 -6.48 7.92
CA PRO A 151 -7.26 -5.90 7.57
C PRO A 151 -7.92 -5.09 8.69
N ASP A 152 -7.62 -5.40 9.96
CA ASP A 152 -8.13 -4.68 11.14
C ASP A 152 -7.74 -3.18 11.14
N MET A 153 -6.71 -2.80 10.38
CA MET A 153 -6.24 -1.40 10.28
C MET A 153 -7.03 -0.55 9.28
N VAL A 154 -7.98 -1.14 8.54
CA VAL A 154 -8.77 -0.44 7.51
C VAL A 154 -9.55 0.75 8.08
N LYS A 155 -10.08 0.63 9.30
CA LYS A 155 -10.88 1.71 9.92
C LYS A 155 -10.08 2.98 10.19
N THR A 156 -8.80 2.84 10.50
CA THR A 156 -7.93 3.98 10.82
C THR A 156 -7.21 4.43 9.55
N LEU A 157 -6.35 3.57 8.99
CA LEU A 157 -5.48 3.95 7.88
C LEU A 157 -6.22 4.11 6.56
N GLY A 158 -7.34 3.40 6.37
CA GLY A 158 -8.10 3.46 5.12
C GLY A 158 -8.84 4.79 4.95
N LEU A 159 -9.42 5.32 6.02
CA LEU A 159 -10.05 6.64 6.02
C LEU A 159 -9.00 7.76 5.96
N ASP A 160 -7.90 7.61 6.70
CA ASP A 160 -6.78 8.55 6.64
C ASP A 160 -6.18 8.63 5.22
N ALA A 161 -6.05 7.48 4.52
CA ALA A 161 -5.63 7.42 3.12
C ALA A 161 -6.57 8.19 2.19
N TYR A 162 -7.88 8.03 2.38
CA TYR A 162 -8.89 8.75 1.60
C TYR A 162 -8.77 10.27 1.84
N ASP A 163 -8.75 10.70 3.10
CA ASP A 163 -8.69 12.12 3.45
C ASP A 163 -7.41 12.79 2.94
N LEU A 164 -6.28 12.10 3.02
CA LEU A 164 -4.99 12.62 2.56
C LEU A 164 -4.95 12.78 1.03
N LEU A 165 -5.38 11.76 0.29
CA LEU A 165 -5.45 11.80 -1.19
C LEU A 165 -6.51 12.79 -1.70
N SER A 166 -7.65 12.90 -1.02
CA SER A 166 -8.71 13.85 -1.37
C SER A 166 -8.26 15.30 -1.18
N LYS A 167 -7.52 15.59 -0.10
CA LYS A 167 -6.90 16.91 0.13
C LYS A 167 -5.86 17.25 -0.94
N GLU A 168 -5.00 16.29 -1.29
CA GLU A 168 -3.98 16.49 -2.33
C GLU A 168 -4.62 16.86 -3.67
N GLN A 169 -5.69 16.16 -4.07
CA GLN A 169 -6.42 16.42 -5.32
C GLN A 169 -7.08 17.80 -5.39
N SER A 170 -7.46 18.36 -4.24
CA SER A 170 -8.10 19.68 -4.16
C SER A 170 -7.09 20.83 -4.30
N THR A 171 -5.81 20.56 -4.01
CA THR A 171 -4.73 21.56 -4.04
C THR A 171 -3.97 21.60 -5.37
N ALA A 172 -3.92 20.49 -6.10
CA ALA A 172 -3.19 20.39 -7.35
C ALA A 172 -4.10 20.62 -8.57
N VAL A 173 -3.87 21.72 -9.30
CA VAL A 173 -4.57 22.09 -10.56
C VAL A 173 -4.40 21.02 -11.66
N MET A 174 -3.33 20.23 -11.56
CA MET A 174 -3.03 19.06 -12.38
C MET A 174 -2.71 17.90 -11.43
N ALA A 175 -3.69 17.46 -10.63
CA ALA A 175 -3.49 16.34 -9.72
C ALA A 175 -2.92 15.15 -10.51
N ASP A 176 -1.74 14.70 -10.09
CA ASP A 176 -0.97 13.67 -10.76
C ASP A 176 -1.88 12.44 -10.92
N ASN A 177 -2.05 11.94 -12.15
CA ASN A 177 -3.04 10.90 -12.48
C ASN A 177 -2.92 9.67 -11.56
N GLN A 178 -1.71 9.43 -11.03
CA GLN A 178 -1.40 8.32 -10.13
C GLN A 178 -2.11 8.41 -8.77
N SER A 179 -2.29 9.61 -8.19
CA SER A 179 -2.98 9.79 -6.90
C SER A 179 -4.49 9.53 -7.03
N ARG A 180 -5.09 10.02 -8.14
CA ARG A 180 -6.49 9.77 -8.51
C ARG A 180 -6.74 8.31 -8.82
N GLU A 181 -5.83 7.69 -9.57
CA GLU A 181 -5.89 6.26 -9.87
C GLU A 181 -5.78 5.42 -8.60
N LEU A 182 -4.83 5.72 -7.69
CA LEU A 182 -4.68 4.99 -6.42
C LEU A 182 -5.95 5.10 -5.56
N LEU A 183 -6.54 6.30 -5.49
CA LEU A 183 -7.77 6.54 -4.73
C LEU A 183 -8.94 5.71 -5.28
N VAL A 184 -9.17 5.79 -6.59
CA VAL A 184 -10.35 5.19 -7.25
C VAL A 184 -10.20 3.69 -7.46
N CYS A 185 -9.01 3.22 -7.83
CA CYS A 185 -8.77 1.82 -8.19
C CYS A 185 -8.33 0.95 -7.01
N GLU A 186 -7.80 1.53 -5.93
CA GLU A 186 -7.32 0.75 -4.77
C GLU A 186 -8.01 1.14 -3.46
N VAL A 187 -8.00 2.42 -3.07
CA VAL A 187 -8.50 2.85 -1.75
C VAL A 187 -10.01 2.67 -1.63
N ILE A 188 -10.81 3.30 -2.50
CA ILE A 188 -12.29 3.22 -2.45
C ILE A 188 -12.79 1.76 -2.53
N PRO A 189 -12.30 0.91 -3.46
CA PRO A 189 -12.70 -0.50 -3.52
C PRO A 189 -12.39 -1.26 -2.23
N LEU A 190 -11.26 -1.01 -1.58
CA LEU A 190 -10.89 -1.65 -0.31
C LEU A 190 -11.82 -1.21 0.84
N LEU A 191 -12.17 0.08 0.90
CA LEU A 191 -13.10 0.60 1.91
C LEU A 191 -14.52 0.04 1.72
N LEU A 192 -14.96 -0.09 0.46
CA LEU A 192 -16.25 -0.70 0.12
C LEU A 192 -16.26 -2.21 0.35
N ALA A 193 -15.15 -2.91 0.19
CA ALA A 193 -15.07 -4.35 0.47
C ALA A 193 -15.03 -4.66 1.97
N SER A 194 -14.54 -3.75 2.80
CA SER A 194 -14.37 -4.01 4.24
C SER A 194 -15.71 -4.04 5.00
N PRO A 195 -16.03 -5.14 5.72
CA PRO A 195 -17.26 -5.25 6.51
C PRO A 195 -17.26 -4.35 7.76
N GLU A 196 -16.08 -3.85 8.12
CA GLU A 196 -15.81 -3.03 9.30
C GLU A 196 -16.24 -1.57 9.14
N ILE A 197 -16.32 -1.09 7.89
CA ILE A 197 -16.80 0.24 7.56
C ILE A 197 -18.30 0.14 7.31
N ARG A 198 -19.09 0.58 8.30
CA ARG A 198 -20.55 0.65 8.23
C ARG A 198 -21.00 2.06 7.90
N LEU A 199 -22.05 2.16 7.10
CA LEU A 199 -22.67 3.44 6.77
C LEU A 199 -23.54 3.91 7.91
N GLU A 200 -23.50 5.21 8.16
CA GLU A 200 -24.45 5.89 9.01
C GLU A 200 -25.78 6.01 8.23
N LEU A 201 -26.54 4.91 8.18
CA LEU A 201 -27.91 4.94 7.72
C LEU A 201 -28.74 5.71 8.75
N PRO A 202 -29.65 6.60 8.34
CA PRO A 202 -30.44 7.41 9.27
C PRO A 202 -31.56 6.58 9.93
N VAL A 203 -31.29 5.41 10.53
CA VAL A 203 -32.21 4.72 11.46
C VAL A 203 -31.45 3.92 12.55
N VAL A 204 -31.57 4.44 13.78
CA VAL A 204 -31.68 3.80 15.11
C VAL A 204 -30.87 2.52 15.43
N ARG A 205 -29.88 2.74 16.31
CA ARG A 205 -29.32 1.85 17.35
C ARG A 205 -28.82 0.48 16.92
N SER A 206 -27.49 0.34 16.88
CA SER A 206 -26.85 -0.81 17.53
C SER A 206 -25.50 -0.39 18.14
N SER A 207 -25.33 -0.74 19.41
CA SER A 207 -24.13 -0.56 20.20
C SER A 207 -23.04 -1.52 19.74
N GLY A 208 -21.97 -0.97 19.21
CA GLY A 208 -20.73 -1.66 18.92
C GLY A 208 -19.79 -0.68 18.23
N GLN A 209 -18.53 -0.60 18.66
CA GLN A 209 -17.51 0.31 18.11
C GLN A 209 -17.28 0.04 16.62
N SER A 210 -18.10 0.66 15.79
CA SER A 210 -18.01 0.68 14.33
C SER A 210 -17.79 2.13 13.92
N THR A 211 -16.75 2.39 13.14
CA THR A 211 -16.56 3.70 12.50
C THR A 211 -17.69 3.90 11.50
N THR A 212 -18.50 4.92 11.72
CA THR A 212 -19.65 5.27 10.90
C THR A 212 -19.22 6.20 9.77
N LEU A 213 -19.46 5.80 8.52
CA LEU A 213 -19.18 6.64 7.35
C LEU A 213 -20.41 7.49 7.04
N LYS A 214 -20.24 8.81 7.00
CA LYS A 214 -21.30 9.76 6.63
C LYS A 214 -21.73 9.55 5.18
N THR A 215 -23.02 9.70 4.90
CA THR A 215 -23.59 9.64 3.54
C THR A 215 -22.95 10.64 2.58
N SER A 216 -22.51 11.79 3.07
CA SER A 216 -21.79 12.79 2.27
C SER A 216 -20.45 12.29 1.70
N HIS A 217 -19.71 11.46 2.45
CA HIS A 217 -18.45 10.89 1.98
C HIS A 217 -18.70 9.86 0.87
N LEU A 218 -19.79 9.09 0.99
CA LEU A 218 -20.17 8.12 -0.05
C LEU A 218 -20.57 8.80 -1.36
N CYS A 219 -21.26 9.94 -1.32
CA CYS A 219 -21.51 10.76 -2.51
C CYS A 219 -20.20 11.21 -3.16
N GLN A 220 -19.28 11.77 -2.36
CA GLN A 220 -17.97 12.23 -2.84
C GLN A 220 -17.15 11.10 -3.44
N TRP A 221 -17.23 9.88 -2.91
CA TRP A 221 -16.57 8.71 -3.47
C TRP A 221 -17.14 8.38 -4.85
N LEU A 222 -18.47 8.29 -4.96
CA LEU A 222 -19.13 8.00 -6.24
C LEU A 222 -18.85 9.06 -7.31
N GLU A 223 -18.88 10.33 -6.94
CA GLU A 223 -18.53 11.45 -7.83
C GLU A 223 -17.08 11.36 -8.30
N SER A 224 -16.13 11.09 -7.38
CA SER A 224 -14.71 10.95 -7.71
C SER A 224 -14.46 9.77 -8.67
N VAL A 225 -15.12 8.64 -8.43
CA VAL A 225 -15.02 7.44 -9.27
C VAL A 225 -15.59 7.73 -10.67
N ALA A 226 -16.79 8.31 -10.74
CA ALA A 226 -17.44 8.65 -12.01
C ALA A 226 -16.62 9.66 -12.83
N SER A 227 -16.11 10.72 -12.17
CA SER A 227 -15.25 11.73 -12.78
C SER A 227 -13.94 11.13 -13.34
N PHE A 228 -13.33 10.19 -12.61
CA PHE A 228 -12.11 9.52 -13.07
C PHE A 228 -12.33 8.67 -14.32
N TYR A 229 -13.29 7.74 -14.29
CA TYR A 229 -13.53 6.84 -15.43
C TYR A 229 -14.03 7.58 -16.67
N THR A 230 -14.82 8.65 -16.52
CA THR A 230 -15.23 9.52 -17.64
C THR A 230 -14.05 10.26 -18.25
N THR A 231 -13.17 10.84 -17.41
CA THR A 231 -11.97 11.57 -17.87
C THR A 231 -10.98 10.64 -18.58
N VAL A 232 -10.75 9.44 -18.04
CA VAL A 232 -9.86 8.44 -18.64
C VAL A 232 -10.41 7.96 -19.98
N THR A 233 -11.72 7.76 -20.08
CA THR A 233 -12.37 7.32 -21.31
C THR A 233 -12.36 8.41 -22.38
N SER A 234 -12.62 9.66 -22.01
CA SER A 234 -12.58 10.79 -22.96
C SER A 234 -11.17 11.03 -23.50
N GLN A 235 -10.14 10.95 -22.64
CA GLN A 235 -8.73 11.06 -23.07
C GLN A 235 -8.30 9.94 -24.01
N ALA A 236 -8.78 8.71 -23.79
CA ALA A 236 -8.49 7.59 -24.67
C ALA A 236 -9.18 7.72 -26.05
N LEU A 237 -10.38 8.30 -26.10
CA LEU A 237 -11.10 8.57 -27.35
C LEU A 237 -10.47 9.71 -28.17
N LEU A 238 -9.84 10.69 -27.49
CA LEU A 238 -9.17 11.83 -28.12
C LEU A 238 -7.71 11.55 -28.55
N GLY A 239 -7.28 10.28 -28.55
CA GLY A 239 -5.94 9.88 -29.00
C GLY A 239 -4.82 10.04 -27.96
N GLY A 240 -5.16 10.21 -26.68
CA GLY A 240 -4.20 10.14 -25.58
C GLY A 240 -3.61 8.73 -25.42
N ARG A 241 -2.47 8.60 -24.69
CA ARG A 241 -1.91 7.28 -24.36
C ARG A 241 -2.99 6.42 -23.69
N GLY A 242 -3.23 5.23 -24.23
CA GLY A 242 -4.26 4.32 -23.72
C GLY A 242 -4.00 3.99 -22.25
N HIS A 243 -4.93 4.39 -21.37
CA HIS A 243 -4.90 4.04 -19.96
C HIS A 243 -5.48 2.63 -19.77
N LYS A 244 -4.91 1.84 -18.86
CA LYS A 244 -5.36 0.45 -18.59
C LYS A 244 -6.83 0.33 -18.14
N CYS A 245 -7.38 1.42 -17.62
CA CYS A 245 -8.78 1.54 -17.19
C CYS A 245 -9.69 2.19 -18.25
N ALA A 246 -9.23 2.42 -19.48
CA ALA A 246 -10.07 3.00 -20.54
C ALA A 246 -10.96 1.95 -21.21
N GLY A 247 -12.14 2.37 -21.68
CA GLY A 247 -13.06 1.52 -22.45
C GLY A 247 -13.84 0.55 -21.56
N LYS A 248 -14.22 -0.61 -22.13
CA LYS A 248 -15.16 -1.56 -21.50
C LYS A 248 -14.72 -2.01 -20.09
N VAL A 249 -13.42 -2.25 -19.89
CA VAL A 249 -12.85 -2.68 -18.60
C VAL A 249 -13.07 -1.62 -17.51
N GLY A 250 -12.96 -0.33 -17.85
CA GLY A 250 -13.22 0.75 -16.90
C GLY A 250 -14.68 0.86 -16.50
N TRP A 251 -15.59 0.71 -17.46
CA TRP A 251 -17.02 0.74 -17.20
C TRP A 251 -17.49 -0.46 -16.36
N ASP A 252 -16.93 -1.64 -16.59
CA ASP A 252 -17.18 -2.82 -15.76
C ASP A 252 -16.71 -2.59 -14.31
N GLN A 253 -15.56 -1.93 -14.11
CA GLN A 253 -15.06 -1.57 -12.78
C GLN A 253 -15.94 -0.52 -12.09
N LEU A 254 -16.37 0.53 -12.81
CA LEU A 254 -17.31 1.53 -12.30
C LEU A 254 -18.61 0.87 -11.85
N HIS A 255 -19.17 -0.02 -12.68
CA HIS A 255 -20.40 -0.73 -12.36
C HIS A 255 -20.25 -1.61 -11.12
N GLN A 256 -19.12 -2.34 -10.99
CA GLN A 256 -18.84 -3.13 -9.79
C GLN A 256 -18.75 -2.26 -8.53
N LEU A 257 -18.14 -1.08 -8.61
CA LEU A 257 -18.05 -0.17 -7.48
C LEU A 257 -19.42 0.40 -7.10
N LEU A 258 -20.24 0.76 -8.08
CA LEU A 258 -21.61 1.20 -7.86
C LEU A 258 -22.45 0.10 -7.18
N MET A 259 -22.35 -1.14 -7.65
CA MET A 259 -23.06 -2.29 -7.07
C MET A 259 -22.62 -2.58 -5.64
N ARG A 260 -21.31 -2.54 -5.33
CA ARG A 260 -20.82 -2.71 -3.95
C ARG A 260 -21.29 -1.59 -3.02
N THR A 261 -21.33 -0.37 -3.53
CA THR A 261 -21.86 0.78 -2.80
C THR A 261 -23.35 0.59 -2.52
N ALA A 262 -24.12 0.15 -3.51
CA ALA A 262 -25.53 -0.16 -3.38
C ALA A 262 -25.80 -1.31 -2.41
N GLU A 263 -24.98 -2.36 -2.43
CA GLU A 263 -25.05 -3.45 -1.44
C GLU A 263 -24.84 -2.94 -0.01
N LYS A 264 -23.85 -2.07 0.21
CA LYS A 264 -23.62 -1.43 1.51
C LYS A 264 -24.77 -0.53 1.96
N CYS A 265 -25.44 0.15 1.03
CA CYS A 265 -26.59 1.01 1.32
C CYS A 265 -27.93 0.26 1.40
N GLY A 266 -27.97 -1.03 1.05
CA GLY A 266 -29.23 -1.79 0.91
C GLY A 266 -30.05 -1.43 -0.34
N TRP A 267 -29.44 -0.78 -1.33
CA TRP A 267 -30.08 -0.32 -2.58
C TRP A 267 -29.98 -1.31 -3.74
N ARG A 268 -29.35 -2.47 -3.52
CA ARG A 268 -29.11 -3.46 -4.58
C ARG A 268 -30.38 -3.83 -5.34
N GLU A 269 -31.46 -4.13 -4.63
CA GLU A 269 -32.75 -4.49 -5.22
C GLU A 269 -33.36 -3.33 -6.03
N VAL A 270 -33.16 -2.08 -5.61
CA VAL A 270 -33.66 -0.88 -6.30
C VAL A 270 -32.93 -0.65 -7.63
N ILE A 271 -31.62 -0.93 -7.66
CA ILE A 271 -30.82 -0.79 -8.88
C ILE A 271 -31.17 -1.91 -9.88
N LEU A 272 -31.34 -3.13 -9.38
CA LEU A 272 -31.71 -4.28 -10.20
C LEU A 272 -33.15 -4.17 -10.74
N SER A 273 -34.09 -3.61 -9.96
CA SER A 273 -35.47 -3.38 -10.40
C SER A 273 -35.58 -2.32 -11.51
N ASN A 274 -34.68 -1.33 -11.50
CA ASN A 274 -34.65 -0.25 -12.49
C ASN A 274 -33.83 -0.57 -13.75
N GLN A 275 -33.38 -1.83 -13.92
CA GLN A 275 -32.58 -2.28 -15.06
C GLN A 275 -31.35 -1.42 -15.36
N ILE A 276 -30.68 -0.88 -14.34
CA ILE A 276 -29.46 -0.09 -14.55
C ILE A 276 -28.30 -1.05 -14.83
N GLY A 277 -28.16 -1.45 -16.10
CA GLY A 277 -27.12 -2.37 -16.54
C GLY A 277 -25.84 -1.67 -17.05
N PRO A 278 -24.72 -2.42 -17.17
CA PRO A 278 -23.44 -1.88 -17.64
C PRO A 278 -23.48 -1.34 -19.08
N HIS A 279 -24.50 -1.70 -19.86
CA HIS A 279 -24.72 -1.21 -21.23
C HIS A 279 -25.15 0.26 -21.29
N LEU A 280 -25.75 0.81 -20.23
CA LEU A 280 -26.11 2.24 -20.14
C LEU A 280 -24.89 3.17 -20.02
N PHE A 281 -23.73 2.61 -19.68
CA PHE A 281 -22.50 3.35 -19.45
C PHE A 281 -21.51 3.26 -20.63
N CYS A 282 -21.82 2.46 -21.67
CA CYS A 282 -20.90 2.23 -22.78
C CYS A 282 -21.14 3.23 -23.94
N PRO A 283 -20.14 4.00 -24.40
CA PRO A 283 -20.37 5.05 -25.40
C PRO A 283 -20.67 4.54 -26.82
N ARG A 284 -20.52 3.24 -27.12
CA ARG A 284 -20.51 2.75 -28.50
C ARG A 284 -21.88 2.64 -29.17
N GLU A 285 -22.98 2.72 -28.43
CA GLU A 285 -24.34 2.67 -29.00
C GLU A 285 -25.17 3.94 -28.72
N CYS A 286 -24.62 4.93 -28.00
CA CYS A 286 -25.34 6.15 -27.60
C CYS A 286 -25.17 7.33 -28.58
N CYS A 287 -25.20 7.08 -29.89
CA CYS A 287 -25.25 8.17 -30.89
C CYS A 287 -26.67 8.53 -31.35
N SER A 288 -27.73 7.97 -30.77
CA SER A 288 -29.08 8.38 -31.21
C SER A 288 -30.17 8.48 -30.15
N ASN A 289 -30.08 7.84 -28.98
CA ASN A 289 -31.17 7.91 -27.99
C ASN A 289 -30.64 7.78 -26.56
N MET A 290 -30.23 8.86 -25.88
CA MET A 290 -30.11 8.85 -24.41
C MET A 290 -30.06 10.25 -23.79
N LEU A 291 -31.21 10.90 -23.75
CA LEU A 291 -31.53 11.97 -22.80
C LEU A 291 -32.97 11.73 -22.39
N ASN A 292 -33.17 11.05 -21.26
CA ASN A 292 -34.32 11.19 -20.34
C ASN A 292 -34.25 10.10 -19.28
N LEU A 293 -33.62 10.42 -18.16
CA LEU A 293 -33.83 9.75 -16.88
C LEU A 293 -34.61 10.75 -16.00
N GLU A 294 -35.93 10.77 -16.17
CA GLU A 294 -36.83 11.47 -15.25
C GLU A 294 -36.96 10.64 -13.97
N LEU A 295 -36.42 11.18 -12.88
CA LEU A 295 -36.56 10.67 -11.52
C LEU A 295 -37.81 11.30 -10.88
N ALA A 296 -38.94 10.59 -10.92
CA ALA A 296 -40.15 10.98 -10.20
C ALA A 296 -40.31 10.19 -8.89
N SER A 297 -40.34 10.94 -7.79
CA SER A 297 -40.94 10.64 -6.47
C SER A 297 -40.39 9.49 -5.62
N CYS A 298 -39.36 9.77 -4.81
CA CYS A 298 -39.27 9.34 -3.40
C CYS A 298 -38.19 10.15 -2.63
N PRO A 299 -38.39 10.47 -1.33
CA PRO A 299 -37.65 11.53 -0.66
C PRO A 299 -36.44 10.97 0.11
N SER A 300 -35.33 10.63 -0.55
CA SER A 300 -34.01 10.40 0.08
C SER A 300 -32.93 10.36 -1.00
N THR A 301 -32.76 11.51 -1.63
CA THR A 301 -32.00 11.83 -2.84
C THR A 301 -30.50 11.50 -2.75
N LEU A 302 -30.01 10.51 -3.51
CA LEU A 302 -28.61 10.42 -3.93
C LEU A 302 -28.60 10.34 -5.46
N PHE A 303 -28.58 11.51 -6.09
CA PHE A 303 -28.56 11.67 -7.55
C PHE A 303 -27.11 11.72 -8.02
N ILE A 304 -26.68 10.74 -8.82
CA ILE A 304 -25.46 10.87 -9.63
C ILE A 304 -25.87 11.64 -10.89
N TYR A 305 -25.69 12.96 -10.88
CA TYR A 305 -25.75 13.77 -12.10
C TYR A 305 -24.44 13.57 -12.87
N LEU A 306 -24.46 12.72 -13.90
CA LEU A 306 -23.45 12.73 -14.96
C LEU A 306 -23.89 13.79 -15.99
N SER A 307 -23.68 15.06 -15.66
CA SER A 307 -23.83 16.17 -16.61
C SER A 307 -22.51 16.44 -17.31
N LEU A 308 -22.47 16.11 -18.61
CA LEU A 308 -21.67 16.80 -19.62
C LEU A 308 -22.63 17.66 -20.44
#